data_AF-A0A9D6JCZ6-F1
#
_entry.id   AF-A0A9D6JCZ6-F1
#
_cell.length_a   1.000
_cell.length_b   1.000
_cell.length_c   1.000
_cell.angle_alpha   90.00
_cell.angle_beta   90.00
_cell.angle_gamma   90.00
#
_symmetry.space_group_name_H-M   'P 1'
#
loop_
_entity.id
_entity.type
_entity.pdbx_description
1 polymer ?
#
loop_
_entity_poly.entity_id
_entity_poly.type
_entity_poly.pdbx_seq_one_letter_code
_entity_poly.pdbx_strand_id
1 'polypeptide(L)'
;MARAAVRDLYVSGTASAVAAMSLPSTLRRHRLAFVTGLAAFAIAAVGLWPAERGFSLTFFDVGQGDGMHLRSESFDLIVDGGPSPRFVHQVASRLPATDRTLELVVLTHPDFDHLRGLLSLFDR
;
A
#
# COMPACT_ATOMS: atom_id res chain seq x y z
N MET A 1 -7.25 27.65 -36.40
CA MET A 1 -5.93 27.81 -35.74
C MET A 1 -5.47 26.58 -34.93
N ALA A 2 -6.34 25.67 -34.47
CA ALA A 2 -5.93 24.49 -33.68
C ALA A 2 -5.18 23.36 -34.44
N ARG A 3 -5.26 23.28 -35.78
CA ARG A 3 -4.60 22.23 -36.59
C ARG A 3 -3.08 22.37 -36.73
N ALA A 4 -2.53 23.59 -36.57
CA ALA A 4 -1.09 23.82 -36.67
C ALA A 4 -0.34 23.31 -35.43
N ALA A 5 -0.88 23.60 -34.23
CA ALA A 5 -0.28 23.20 -32.96
C ALA A 5 -0.18 21.68 -32.78
N VAL A 6 -1.15 20.91 -33.29
CA VAL A 6 -1.13 19.43 -33.22
C VAL A 6 -0.06 18.84 -34.14
N ARG A 7 0.22 19.49 -35.29
CA ARG A 7 1.26 19.06 -36.24
C ARG A 7 2.66 19.30 -35.69
N ASP A 8 2.87 20.44 -35.04
CA ASP A 8 4.16 20.79 -34.43
C ASP A 8 4.49 19.89 -33.24
N LEU A 9 3.47 19.48 -32.45
CA LEU A 9 3.66 18.51 -31.37
C LEU A 9 4.08 17.12 -31.91
N TYR A 10 3.47 16.66 -33.01
CA TYR A 10 3.82 15.40 -33.67
C TYR A 10 5.23 15.41 -34.31
N VAL A 11 5.61 16.53 -34.91
CA VAL A 11 6.94 16.71 -35.52
C VAL A 11 8.04 16.86 -34.45
N SER A 12 7.75 17.51 -33.32
CA SER A 12 8.72 17.64 -32.21
C SER A 12 9.05 16.31 -31.52
N GLY A 13 8.05 15.42 -31.39
CA GLY A 13 8.24 14.08 -30.82
C GLY A 13 9.12 13.17 -31.69
N THR A 14 8.95 13.24 -33.02
CA THR A 14 9.77 12.48 -33.97
C THR A 14 11.18 13.08 -34.13
N ALA A 15 11.32 14.41 -34.10
CA ALA A 15 12.63 15.08 -34.13
C ALA A 15 13.53 14.68 -32.95
N SER A 16 12.98 14.53 -31.74
CA SER A 16 13.72 14.08 -30.56
C SER A 16 14.19 12.63 -30.67
N ALA A 17 13.38 11.75 -31.25
CA ALA A 17 13.72 10.35 -31.51
C ALA A 17 14.81 10.21 -32.58
N VAL A 18 14.72 10.98 -33.68
CA VAL A 18 15.72 10.99 -34.76
C VAL A 18 17.04 11.59 -34.29
N ALA A 19 17.02 12.68 -33.52
CA ALA A 19 18.20 13.29 -32.92
C ALA A 19 18.90 12.38 -31.90
N ALA A 20 18.15 11.52 -31.19
CA ALA A 20 18.73 10.50 -30.31
C ALA A 20 19.40 9.35 -31.09
N MET A 21 18.94 9.08 -32.30
CA MET A 21 19.44 8.01 -33.19
C MET A 21 20.68 8.42 -33.98
N SER A 22 20.94 9.73 -34.12
CA SER A 22 22.12 10.31 -34.77
C SER A 22 23.28 10.64 -33.82
N LEU A 23 23.16 10.32 -32.52
CA LEU A 23 24.26 10.51 -31.57
C LEU A 23 25.35 9.44 -31.73
N PRO A 24 26.64 9.81 -31.57
CA PRO A 24 27.73 8.84 -31.57
C PRO A 24 27.48 7.73 -30.53
N SER A 25 27.83 6.49 -30.88
CA SER A 25 27.52 5.29 -30.10
C SER A 25 28.04 5.35 -28.65
N THR A 26 29.11 6.10 -28.40
CA THR A 26 29.64 6.43 -27.09
C THR A 26 28.66 7.27 -26.27
N LEU A 27 28.13 8.36 -26.84
CA LEU A 27 27.16 9.23 -26.18
C LEU A 27 25.82 8.50 -25.92
N ARG A 28 25.41 7.59 -26.79
CA ARG A 28 24.25 6.70 -26.56
C ARG A 28 24.48 5.73 -25.39
N ARG A 29 25.69 5.18 -25.25
CA ARG A 29 26.08 4.32 -24.11
C ARG A 29 26.11 5.09 -22.79
N HIS A 30 26.64 6.31 -22.77
CA HIS A 30 26.64 7.16 -21.58
C HIS A 30 25.23 7.57 -21.15
N ARG A 31 24.35 7.92 -22.10
CA ARG A 31 22.93 8.22 -21.81
C ARG A 31 22.20 7.00 -21.25
N LEU A 32 22.41 5.82 -21.84
CA LEU A 32 21.79 4.59 -21.32
C LEU A 32 22.29 4.26 -19.91
N ALA A 33 23.61 4.29 -19.69
CA ALA A 33 24.20 4.03 -18.38
C ALA A 33 23.72 5.01 -17.30
N PHE A 34 23.56 6.29 -17.67
CA PHE A 34 23.00 7.32 -16.79
C PHE A 34 21.55 7.03 -16.42
N VAL A 35 20.69 6.72 -17.41
CA VAL A 35 19.27 6.40 -17.17
C VAL A 35 19.13 5.15 -16.30
N THR A 36 19.90 4.10 -16.58
CA THR A 36 19.89 2.87 -15.77
C THR A 36 20.42 3.12 -14.36
N GLY A 37 21.44 3.96 -14.21
CA GLY A 37 21.99 4.36 -12.92
C GLY A 37 20.97 5.14 -12.09
N LEU A 38 20.26 6.09 -12.71
CA LEU A 38 19.20 6.86 -12.06
C LEU A 38 18.03 5.96 -11.63
N ALA A 39 17.61 5.02 -12.47
CA ALA A 39 16.56 4.06 -12.13
C ALA A 39 16.97 3.15 -10.96
N ALA A 40 18.20 2.61 -10.99
CA ALA A 40 18.74 1.80 -9.90
C ALA A 40 18.83 2.59 -8.59
N PHE A 41 19.27 3.86 -8.66
CA PHE A 41 19.30 4.77 -7.52
C PHE A 41 17.90 5.03 -6.95
N ALA A 42 16.91 5.29 -7.80
CA ALA A 42 15.53 5.51 -7.36
C ALA A 42 14.95 4.27 -6.66
N ILE A 43 15.17 3.07 -7.21
CA ILE A 43 14.75 1.80 -6.59
C ILE A 43 15.44 1.63 -5.23
N ALA A 44 16.75 1.87 -5.16
CA ALA A 44 17.49 1.77 -3.90
C ALA A 44 16.97 2.78 -2.88
N ALA A 45 16.73 4.04 -3.28
CA ALA A 45 16.21 5.07 -2.40
C ALA A 45 14.84 4.71 -1.80
N VAL A 46 13.96 4.06 -2.57
CA VAL A 46 12.68 3.53 -2.06
C VAL A 46 12.90 2.34 -1.12
N GLY A 47 13.75 1.39 -1.49
CA GLY A 47 14.02 0.20 -0.65
C GLY A 47 14.79 0.50 0.64
N LEU A 48 15.56 1.59 0.66
CA LEU A 48 16.27 2.12 1.83
C LEU A 48 15.43 3.14 2.61
N TRP A 49 14.20 3.42 2.16
CA TRP A 49 13.31 4.31 2.89
C TRP A 49 13.01 3.69 4.27
N PRO A 50 13.19 4.42 5.37
CA PRO A 50 12.90 3.89 6.69
C PRO A 50 11.41 3.48 6.75
N ALA A 51 11.16 2.19 6.98
CA ALA A 51 9.83 1.74 7.30
C ALA A 51 9.45 2.27 8.68
N GLU A 52 8.26 2.84 8.80
CA GLU A 52 7.66 3.17 10.09
C GLU A 52 7.63 1.89 10.93
N ARG A 53 8.33 1.90 12.06
CA ARG A 53 8.38 0.75 12.98
C ARG A 53 7.36 0.99 14.07
N GLY A 54 6.68 -0.08 14.46
CA GLY A 54 5.77 -0.05 15.59
C GLY A 54 4.37 0.45 15.28
N PHE A 55 4.03 0.86 14.05
CA PHE A 55 2.65 1.07 13.61
C PHE A 55 2.27 0.12 12.48
N SER A 56 1.12 -0.53 12.57
CA SER A 56 0.60 -1.37 11.49
C SER A 56 -0.93 -1.33 11.44
N LEU A 57 -1.47 -1.30 10.23
CA LEU A 57 -2.89 -1.51 9.95
C LEU A 57 -3.05 -2.81 9.17
N THR A 58 -3.82 -3.73 9.71
CA THR A 58 -4.12 -5.03 9.11
C THR A 58 -5.60 -5.11 8.78
N PHE A 59 -5.92 -5.54 7.57
CA PHE A 59 -7.28 -5.94 7.20
C PHE A 59 -7.42 -7.44 7.35
N PHE A 60 -8.49 -7.89 8.01
CA PHE A 60 -8.83 -9.29 8.14
C PHE A 60 -9.65 -9.74 6.95
N ASP A 61 -9.44 -10.99 6.53
CA ASP A 61 -10.34 -11.63 5.59
C ASP A 61 -11.57 -12.14 6.37
N VAL A 62 -12.64 -11.37 6.29
CA VAL A 62 -13.91 -11.65 6.97
C VAL A 62 -15.04 -12.03 6.01
N GLY A 63 -14.76 -12.08 4.72
CA GLY A 63 -15.76 -12.25 3.67
C GLY A 63 -16.51 -10.95 3.38
N GLN A 64 -17.73 -10.81 3.92
CA GLN A 64 -18.57 -9.61 3.75
C GLN A 64 -18.33 -8.62 4.91
N GLY A 65 -18.37 -7.32 4.61
CA GLY A 65 -18.17 -6.26 5.60
C GLY A 65 -16.69 -6.01 5.92
N ASP A 66 -16.43 -5.42 7.07
CA ASP A 66 -15.09 -4.98 7.47
C ASP A 66 -14.58 -5.69 8.74
N GLY A 67 -13.26 -5.75 8.84
CA GLY A 67 -12.55 -6.16 10.03
C GLY A 67 -11.11 -5.67 9.94
N MET A 68 -10.69 -4.81 10.88
CA MET A 68 -9.39 -4.18 10.86
C MET A 68 -8.73 -4.24 12.23
N HIS A 69 -7.41 -4.40 12.24
CA HIS A 69 -6.56 -4.30 13.43
C HIS A 69 -5.53 -3.21 13.22
N LEU A 70 -5.62 -2.16 14.04
CA LEU A 70 -4.62 -1.11 14.13
C LEU A 70 -3.76 -1.38 15.35
N ARG A 71 -2.45 -1.37 15.15
CA ARG A 71 -1.47 -1.61 16.19
C ARG A 71 -0.43 -0.51 16.22
N SER A 72 -0.12 -0.04 17.41
CA SER A 72 1.04 0.80 17.73
C SER A 72 1.96 0.08 18.73
N GLU A 73 3.01 0.76 19.23
CA GLU A 73 3.89 0.21 20.28
C GLU A 73 3.16 -0.10 21.61
N SER A 74 2.05 0.59 21.90
CA SER A 74 1.37 0.53 23.20
C SER A 74 -0.16 0.50 23.09
N PHE A 75 -0.68 0.27 21.90
CA PHE A 75 -2.12 0.33 21.65
C PHE A 75 -2.51 -0.60 20.50
N ASP A 76 -3.46 -1.48 20.77
CA ASP A 76 -4.05 -2.48 19.90
C ASP A 76 -5.57 -2.22 19.81
N LEU A 77 -6.05 -1.92 18.60
CA LEU A 77 -7.43 -1.51 18.33
C LEU A 77 -8.05 -2.38 17.24
N ILE A 78 -9.32 -2.73 17.42
CA ILE A 78 -10.12 -3.42 16.41
C ILE A 78 -11.22 -2.50 15.89
N VAL A 79 -11.43 -2.50 14.57
CA VAL A 79 -12.61 -1.89 13.91
C VAL A 79 -13.36 -2.98 13.18
N ASP A 80 -14.62 -3.19 13.55
CA ASP A 80 -15.51 -4.23 13.00
C ASP A 80 -14.94 -5.66 13.06
N GLY A 81 -15.77 -6.66 12.78
CA GLY A 81 -15.39 -8.07 12.92
C GLY A 81 -15.96 -9.01 11.86
N GLY A 82 -16.67 -8.49 10.86
CA GLY A 82 -17.32 -9.35 9.89
C GLY A 82 -18.54 -10.12 10.44
N PRO A 83 -19.13 -10.99 9.61
CA PRO A 83 -20.27 -11.86 9.98
C PRO A 83 -19.85 -13.13 10.76
N SER A 84 -18.56 -13.41 10.90
CA SER A 84 -18.07 -14.72 11.36
C SER A 84 -17.57 -14.68 12.82
N PRO A 85 -18.06 -15.57 13.70
CA PRO A 85 -17.55 -15.68 15.07
C PRO A 85 -16.14 -16.27 15.14
N ARG A 86 -15.59 -16.78 14.02
CA ARG A 86 -14.18 -17.20 13.96
C ARG A 86 -13.20 -16.02 13.97
N PHE A 87 -13.71 -14.79 13.90
CA PHE A 87 -12.92 -13.57 13.94
C PHE A 87 -12.00 -13.49 15.16
N VAL A 88 -12.44 -13.94 16.34
CA VAL A 88 -11.61 -14.00 17.56
C VAL A 88 -10.30 -14.76 17.36
N HIS A 89 -10.29 -15.82 16.56
CA HIS A 89 -9.05 -16.57 16.27
C HIS A 89 -8.10 -15.79 15.37
N GLN A 90 -8.64 -15.01 14.42
CA GLN A 90 -7.84 -14.14 13.56
C GLN A 90 -7.20 -13.03 14.40
N VAL A 91 -7.97 -12.39 15.29
CA VAL A 91 -7.46 -11.37 16.22
C VAL A 91 -6.39 -11.95 17.15
N ALA A 92 -6.66 -13.09 17.79
CA ALA A 92 -5.71 -13.75 18.68
C ALA A 92 -4.40 -14.17 17.98
N SER A 93 -4.42 -14.40 16.67
CA SER A 93 -3.22 -14.70 15.88
C SER A 93 -2.33 -13.47 15.62
N ARG A 94 -2.88 -12.26 15.78
CA ARG A 94 -2.16 -10.98 15.59
C ARG A 94 -1.67 -10.37 16.89
N LEU A 95 -2.28 -10.71 18.02
CA LEU A 95 -1.84 -10.28 19.33
C LEU A 95 -0.65 -11.12 19.83
N PRO A 96 0.30 -10.53 20.57
CA PRO A 96 1.36 -11.28 21.23
C PRO A 96 0.81 -12.37 22.16
N ALA A 97 1.59 -13.42 22.39
CA ALA A 97 1.22 -14.41 23.40
C ALA A 97 1.29 -13.85 24.84
N THR A 98 2.09 -12.81 25.07
CA THR A 98 2.33 -12.22 26.39
C THR A 98 1.34 -11.12 26.76
N ASP A 99 0.73 -10.48 25.76
CA ASP A 99 -0.24 -9.40 25.94
C ASP A 99 -1.33 -9.53 24.89
N ARG A 100 -2.56 -9.69 25.35
CA ARG A 100 -3.76 -9.84 24.50
C ARG A 100 -4.81 -8.78 24.83
N THR A 101 -4.36 -7.66 25.36
CA THR A 101 -5.22 -6.52 25.64
C THR A 101 -5.60 -5.85 24.33
N LEU A 102 -6.86 -5.43 24.25
CA LEU A 102 -7.36 -4.53 23.21
C LEU A 102 -7.81 -3.27 23.92
N GLU A 103 -7.18 -2.14 23.63
CA GLU A 103 -7.51 -0.87 24.28
C GLU A 103 -8.81 -0.26 23.74
N LEU A 104 -9.16 -0.57 22.49
CA LEU A 104 -10.39 -0.09 21.88
C LEU A 104 -10.95 -1.08 20.85
N VAL A 105 -12.27 -1.26 20.90
CA VAL A 105 -13.05 -1.95 19.88
C VAL A 105 -14.09 -0.97 19.35
N VAL A 106 -14.08 -0.72 18.05
CA VAL A 106 -14.96 0.21 17.36
C VAL A 106 -15.91 -0.58 16.46
N LEU A 107 -17.19 -0.28 16.56
CA LEU A 107 -18.21 -0.73 15.61
C LEU A 107 -18.61 0.46 14.75
N THR A 108 -18.42 0.38 13.44
CA THR A 108 -18.76 1.48 12.52
C THR A 108 -20.26 1.68 12.42
N HIS A 109 -21.03 0.59 12.35
CA HIS A 109 -22.48 0.56 12.29
C HIS A 109 -23.01 -0.83 12.69
N PRO A 110 -24.28 -0.97 13.12
CA PRO A 110 -24.78 -2.20 13.75
C PRO A 110 -25.22 -3.30 12.77
N ASP A 111 -24.69 -3.31 11.55
CA ASP A 111 -25.02 -4.35 10.57
C ASP A 111 -24.30 -5.67 10.89
N PHE A 112 -24.94 -6.80 10.58
CA PHE A 112 -24.50 -8.12 11.02
C PHE A 112 -23.13 -8.53 10.44
N ASP A 113 -22.82 -8.04 9.24
CA ASP A 113 -21.53 -8.20 8.56
C ASP A 113 -20.42 -7.31 9.13
N HIS A 114 -20.70 -6.51 10.16
CA HIS A 114 -19.67 -5.78 10.92
C HIS A 114 -19.67 -6.18 12.41
N LEU A 115 -20.86 -6.40 13.00
CA LEU A 115 -21.05 -6.65 14.43
C LEU A 115 -20.70 -8.07 14.88
N ARG A 116 -21.06 -9.10 14.11
CA ARG A 116 -21.12 -10.47 14.65
C ARG A 116 -19.76 -11.02 15.08
N GLY A 117 -18.69 -10.70 14.36
CA GLY A 117 -17.35 -11.09 14.76
C GLY A 117 -16.86 -10.36 16.01
N LEU A 118 -17.25 -9.10 16.24
CA LEU A 118 -16.89 -8.38 17.46
C LEU A 118 -17.49 -9.02 18.71
N LEU A 119 -18.72 -9.54 18.62
CA LEU A 119 -19.37 -10.23 19.74
C LEU A 119 -18.55 -11.43 20.22
N SER A 120 -17.88 -12.15 19.30
CA SER A 120 -17.02 -13.29 19.65
C SER A 120 -15.80 -12.93 20.50
N LEU A 121 -15.43 -11.65 20.60
CA LEU A 121 -14.35 -11.19 21.49
C LEU A 121 -14.78 -11.18 22.97
N PHE A 122 -16.08 -11.18 23.24
CA PHE A 122 -16.66 -11.13 24.57
C PHE A 122 -17.28 -12.45 25.02
N ASP A 123 -17.39 -13.42 24.11
CA ASP A 123 -17.82 -14.78 24.42
C ASP A 123 -16.73 -15.47 25.26
N ARG A 124 -17.14 -15.99 26.43
CA ARG A 124 -16.26 -16.66 27.40
C ARG A 124 -16.15 -18.16 27.16
#